data_AF-A0A6G2DDG7-F1
#
_entry.id   AF-A0A6G2DDG7-F1
#
_cell.length_a   1.000
_cell.length_b   1.000
_cell.length_c   1.000
_cell.angle_alpha   90.00
_cell.angle_beta   90.00
_cell.angle_gamma   90.00
#
_symmetry.space_group_name_H-M   'P 1'
#
loop_
_entity.id
_entity.type
_entity.pdbx_description
1 polymer ?
#
loop_
_entity_poly.entity_id
_entity_poly.type
_entity_poly.pdbx_seq_one_letter_code
_entity_poly.pdbx_strand_id
1 'polypeptide(L)'
;MEHDALDRLYGALKKENADISIGRYNSYDETRYVYMTYVTDPDDSLEVIEGKAIMDREGVEEVRNGNWTVAVLKLFKRELLQDLPFPIGKIAEDTYWTWKVLLRASRIVYL
;
A
#
# COMPACT_ATOMS: atom_id res chain seq x y z
N MET A 1 13.46 3.92 -3.73
CA MET A 1 13.04 2.83 -2.83
C MET A 1 14.26 2.50 -1.97
N GLU A 2 14.08 2.40 -0.66
CA GLU A 2 15.16 2.01 0.26
C GLU A 2 15.65 0.60 -0.09
N HIS A 3 16.94 0.34 0.15
CA HIS A 3 17.57 -0.94 -0.23
C HIS A 3 16.91 -2.16 0.43
N ASP A 4 16.35 -2.00 1.63
CA ASP A 4 15.72 -3.06 2.42
C ASP A 4 14.18 -3.10 2.28
N ALA A 5 13.58 -2.22 1.47
CA ALA A 5 12.13 -2.08 1.42
C ALA A 5 11.43 -3.38 1.03
N LEU A 6 11.98 -4.11 0.06
CA LEU A 6 11.41 -5.39 -0.39
C LEU A 6 11.47 -6.45 0.71
N ASP A 7 12.61 -6.54 1.40
CA ASP A 7 12.81 -7.50 2.50
C ASP A 7 11.89 -7.20 3.68
N ARG A 8 11.70 -5.91 4.01
CA ARG A 8 10.75 -5.48 5.05
C ARG A 8 9.32 -5.85 4.67
N LEU A 9 8.88 -5.49 3.48
CA LEU A 9 7.52 -5.79 2.99
C LEU A 9 7.25 -7.29 2.93
N TYR A 10 8.21 -8.07 2.42
CA TYR A 10 8.07 -9.51 2.31
C TYR A 10 8.11 -10.19 3.68
N GLY A 11 9.05 -9.79 4.55
CA GLY A 11 9.19 -10.30 5.90
C GLY A 11 7.92 -10.06 6.73
N ALA A 12 7.35 -8.85 6.68
CA ALA A 12 6.09 -8.53 7.36
C ALA A 12 4.93 -9.36 6.81
N LEU A 13 4.80 -9.49 5.48
CA LEU A 13 3.77 -10.30 4.84
C LEU A 13 3.82 -11.76 5.31
N LYS A 14 5.03 -12.33 5.37
CA LYS A 14 5.25 -13.71 5.84
C LYS A 14 5.00 -13.87 7.33
N LYS A 15 5.48 -12.94 8.16
CA LYS A 15 5.35 -12.97 9.63
C LYS A 15 3.90 -12.93 10.08
N GLU A 16 3.10 -12.04 9.49
CA GLU A 16 1.69 -11.85 9.87
C GLU A 16 0.72 -12.73 9.06
N ASN A 17 1.24 -13.56 8.14
CA ASN A 17 0.44 -14.32 7.19
C ASN A 17 -0.61 -13.44 6.50
N ALA A 18 -0.16 -12.28 6.00
CA ALA A 18 -1.00 -11.29 5.34
C ALA A 18 -1.14 -11.59 3.85
N ASP A 19 -2.21 -11.06 3.25
CA ASP A 19 -2.47 -11.17 1.81
C ASP A 19 -1.75 -10.07 1.02
N ILE A 20 -1.58 -8.91 1.65
CA ILE A 20 -0.93 -7.72 1.09
C ILE A 20 -0.04 -7.10 2.17
N SER A 21 1.15 -6.64 1.78
CA SER A 21 1.92 -5.67 2.57
C SER A 21 1.97 -4.32 1.85
N ILE A 22 1.81 -3.24 2.60
CA ILE A 22 1.76 -1.87 2.09
C ILE A 22 2.85 -1.05 2.79
N GLY A 23 3.71 -0.42 2.00
CA GLY A 23 4.82 0.42 2.43
C GLY A 23 4.41 1.87 2.62
N ARG A 24 4.97 2.55 3.62
CA ARG A 24 4.99 4.01 3.72
C ARG A 24 5.90 4.61 2.66
N TYR A 25 5.72 5.89 2.35
CA TYR A 25 6.55 6.60 1.38
C TYR A 25 6.95 7.99 1.87
N ASN A 26 8.12 8.43 1.41
CA ASN A 26 8.55 9.82 1.43
C ASN A 26 8.44 10.37 0.01
N SER A 27 8.24 11.68 -0.13
CA SER A 27 8.28 12.33 -1.44
C SER A 27 9.59 13.08 -1.62
N TYR A 28 9.97 13.28 -2.87
CA TYR A 28 11.11 14.11 -3.24
C TYR A 28 10.58 15.30 -4.03
N ASP A 29 10.81 16.50 -3.50
CA ASP A 29 10.51 17.74 -4.20
C ASP A 29 11.66 18.05 -5.16
N GLU A 30 11.45 17.77 -6.45
CA GLU A 30 12.46 18.01 -7.50
C GLU A 30 12.75 19.51 -7.72
N THR A 31 11.84 20.40 -7.35
CA THR A 31 12.06 21.85 -7.50
C THR A 31 13.00 22.38 -6.42
N ARG A 32 12.86 21.85 -5.20
CA ARG A 32 13.66 22.25 -4.03
C ARG A 32 14.85 21.33 -3.77
N TYR A 33 14.91 20.19 -4.44
CA TYR A 33 15.88 19.11 -4.24
C TYR A 33 15.90 18.59 -2.79
N VAL A 34 14.74 18.49 -2.15
CA VAL A 34 14.61 18.04 -0.75
C VAL A 34 13.70 16.82 -0.64
N TYR A 35 14.08 15.90 0.25
CA TYR A 35 13.18 14.84 0.69
C TYR A 35 12.19 15.40 1.70
N MET A 36 10.90 15.15 1.47
CA MET A 36 9.84 15.41 2.45
C MET A 36 9.45 14.09 3.11
N THR A 37 9.71 14.01 4.41
CA THR A 37 9.41 12.84 5.22
C THR A 37 8.03 12.98 5.86
N TYR A 38 7.13 12.04 5.58
CA TYR A 38 5.79 12.00 6.19
C TYR A 38 5.75 11.13 7.45
N VAL A 39 6.81 10.34 7.68
CA VAL A 39 6.99 9.51 8.87
C VAL A 39 7.89 10.27 9.84
N THR A 40 7.31 10.78 10.91
CA THR A 40 8.02 11.55 11.95
C THR A 40 8.11 10.81 13.29
N ASP A 41 7.44 9.66 13.42
CA ASP A 41 7.39 8.91 14.66
C ASP A 41 8.37 7.72 14.63
N PRO A 42 9.33 7.62 15.57
CA PRO A 42 10.22 6.48 15.68
C PRO A 42 9.49 5.17 16.04
N ASP A 43 8.25 5.25 16.52
CA ASP A 43 7.40 4.10 16.83
C ASP A 43 6.56 3.68 15.61
N ASP A 44 7.24 3.59 14.44
CA ASP A 44 6.73 3.24 13.10
C ASP A 44 6.28 1.77 13.06
N SER A 45 5.34 1.46 13.94
CA SER A 45 4.87 0.14 14.23
C SER A 45 4.15 -0.41 13.03
N LEU A 46 4.44 -1.69 12.79
CA LEU A 46 3.72 -2.51 11.86
C LEU A 46 2.25 -2.57 12.29
N GLU A 47 1.33 -2.24 11.40
CA GLU A 47 -0.10 -2.29 11.66
C GLU A 47 -0.73 -3.47 10.90
N VAL A 48 -1.47 -4.34 11.61
CA VAL A 48 -2.27 -5.41 10.99
C VAL A 48 -3.71 -4.94 10.88
N ILE A 49 -4.27 -5.00 9.68
CA ILE A 49 -5.63 -4.52 9.36
C ILE A 49 -6.40 -5.66 8.69
N GLU A 50 -7.60 -5.93 9.18
CA GLU A 50 -8.38 -7.12 8.79
C GLU A 50 -9.83 -6.79 8.47
N GLY A 51 -10.42 -7.61 7.59
CA GLY A 51 -11.85 -7.55 7.27
C GLY A 51 -12.30 -6.15 6.80
N LYS A 52 -13.44 -5.69 7.29
CA LYS A 52 -14.04 -4.41 6.88
C LYS A 52 -13.13 -3.20 7.18
N ALA A 53 -12.25 -3.30 8.17
CA ALA A 53 -11.34 -2.22 8.53
C ALA A 53 -10.36 -1.86 7.41
N ILE A 54 -10.11 -2.77 6.46
CA ILE A 54 -9.30 -2.51 5.26
C ILE A 54 -9.94 -1.39 4.43
N MET A 55 -11.24 -1.47 4.15
CA MET A 55 -11.94 -0.46 3.37
C MET A 55 -12.20 0.82 4.17
N ASP A 56 -12.44 0.70 5.48
CA ASP A 56 -12.56 1.87 6.35
C ASP A 56 -11.22 2.66 6.39
N ARG A 57 -10.06 1.97 6.35
CA ARG A 57 -8.73 2.61 6.24
C ARG A 57 -8.51 3.22 4.86
N GLU A 58 -8.85 2.52 3.79
CA GLU A 58 -8.64 2.99 2.42
C GLU A 58 -9.39 4.32 2.17
N GLY A 59 -10.66 4.43 2.56
CA GLY A 59 -11.42 5.66 2.40
C GLY A 59 -10.90 6.85 3.22
N VAL A 60 -10.20 6.60 4.33
CA VAL A 60 -9.53 7.67 5.12
C VAL A 60 -8.20 8.08 4.47
N GLU A 61 -7.40 7.12 4.01
CA GLU A 61 -6.08 7.36 3.46
C GLU A 61 -6.09 7.90 2.02
N GLU A 62 -7.13 7.62 1.24
CA GLU A 62 -7.39 8.25 -0.07
C GLU A 62 -7.38 9.78 0.05
N VAL A 63 -7.99 10.31 1.11
CA VAL A 63 -8.09 11.77 1.34
C VAL A 63 -6.80 12.34 1.93
N ARG A 64 -5.95 11.51 2.55
CA ARG A 64 -4.79 11.96 3.34
C ARG A 64 -3.47 11.94 2.58
N ASN A 65 -3.11 10.83 1.94
CA ASN A 65 -1.80 10.67 1.29
C ASN A 65 -1.81 9.82 0.01
N GLY A 66 -2.95 9.24 -0.40
CA GLY A 66 -3.07 8.46 -1.64
C GLY A 66 -2.22 7.18 -1.69
N ASN A 67 -1.47 6.84 -0.63
CA ASN A 67 -0.66 5.63 -0.59
C ASN A 67 -1.53 4.40 -0.82
N TRP A 68 -2.69 4.36 -0.17
CA TRP A 68 -3.58 3.20 -0.23
C TRP A 68 -4.23 3.00 -1.61
N THR A 69 -4.33 4.03 -2.44
CA THR A 69 -5.02 3.98 -3.74
C THR A 69 -4.11 3.62 -4.90
N VAL A 70 -2.83 3.98 -4.86
CA VAL A 70 -1.87 3.66 -5.94
C VAL A 70 -1.54 2.17 -6.00
N ALA A 71 -1.16 1.64 -7.16
CA ALA A 71 -0.77 0.22 -7.28
C ALA A 71 0.64 -0.07 -6.73
N VAL A 72 1.50 0.94 -6.63
CA VAL A 72 2.88 0.83 -6.13
C VAL A 72 2.95 0.81 -4.60
N LEU A 73 4.16 0.59 -4.07
CA LEU A 73 4.47 0.50 -2.63
C LEU A 73 3.86 -0.74 -1.95
N LYS A 74 3.46 -1.76 -2.72
CA LYS A 74 2.73 -2.92 -2.20
C LYS A 74 3.32 -4.22 -2.71
N LEU A 75 3.23 -5.27 -1.89
CA LEU A 75 3.35 -6.66 -2.33
C LEU A 75 2.00 -7.34 -2.21
N PHE A 76 1.59 -8.02 -3.27
CA PHE A 76 0.32 -8.74 -3.34
C PHE A 76 0.57 -10.24 -3.48
N LYS A 77 -0.21 -11.06 -2.79
CA LYS A 77 -0.34 -12.47 -3.19
C LYS A 77 -0.89 -12.54 -4.62
N ARG A 78 -0.25 -13.34 -5.47
CA ARG A 78 -0.60 -13.48 -6.89
C ARG A 78 -2.06 -13.87 -7.10
N GLU A 79 -2.60 -14.74 -6.25
CA GLU A 79 -3.98 -15.23 -6.34
C GLU A 79 -5.02 -14.12 -6.23
N LEU A 80 -4.73 -13.04 -5.49
CA LEU A 80 -5.61 -11.86 -5.41
C LEU A 80 -5.74 -11.14 -6.75
N LEU A 81 -4.75 -11.26 -7.62
CA LEU A 81 -4.65 -10.51 -8.88
C LEU A 81 -5.24 -11.28 -10.08
N GLN A 82 -5.69 -12.52 -9.87
CA GLN A 82 -6.26 -13.34 -10.94
C GLN A 82 -7.49 -12.66 -11.56
N ASP A 83 -7.54 -12.66 -12.89
CA ASP A 83 -8.64 -12.09 -13.69
C ASP A 83 -9.00 -10.64 -13.34
N LEU A 84 -8.00 -9.85 -12.91
CA LEU A 84 -8.19 -8.46 -12.53
C LEU A 84 -7.16 -7.55 -13.24
N PRO A 85 -7.32 -7.29 -14.55
CA PRO A 85 -6.47 -6.35 -15.27
C PRO A 85 -6.77 -4.90 -14.88
N PHE A 86 -5.81 -4.00 -15.09
CA PHE A 86 -6.05 -2.56 -15.05
C PHE A 86 -7.10 -2.16 -16.11
N PRO A 87 -8.00 -1.21 -15.81
CA PRO A 87 -8.98 -0.74 -16.79
C PRO A 87 -8.32 0.07 -17.91
N ILE A 88 -8.57 -0.33 -19.15
CA ILE A 88 -8.01 0.34 -20.34
C ILE A 88 -8.73 1.68 -20.58
N GLY A 89 -7.96 2.71 -20.92
CA GLY A 89 -8.49 4.03 -21.31
C GLY A 89 -9.02 4.86 -20.14
N LYS A 90 -8.64 4.53 -18.90
CA LYS A 90 -8.96 5.31 -17.71
C LYS A 90 -7.71 6.04 -17.22
N ILE A 91 -7.89 7.27 -16.78
CA ILE A 91 -6.89 8.01 -15.99
C ILE A 91 -7.05 7.54 -14.54
N ALA A 92 -5.94 7.42 -13.79
CA ALA A 92 -5.91 6.82 -12.45
C ALA A 92 -6.47 5.39 -12.44
N GLU A 93 -6.10 4.61 -13.47
CA GLU A 93 -6.47 3.22 -13.64
C GLU A 93 -6.08 2.35 -12.44
N ASP A 94 -4.99 2.72 -11.78
CA ASP A 94 -4.48 2.08 -10.58
C ASP A 94 -5.41 2.30 -9.39
N THR A 95 -5.94 3.51 -9.17
CA THR A 95 -6.98 3.74 -8.15
C THR A 95 -8.16 2.81 -8.36
N TYR A 96 -8.72 2.76 -9.58
CA TYR A 96 -9.85 1.86 -9.91
C TYR A 96 -9.56 0.37 -9.73
N TRP A 97 -8.29 0.00 -9.79
CA TRP A 97 -7.84 -1.39 -9.68
C TRP A 97 -7.54 -1.76 -8.23
N THR A 98 -6.87 -0.90 -7.47
CA THR A 98 -6.37 -1.17 -6.13
C THR A 98 -7.50 -1.46 -5.15
N TRP A 99 -8.58 -0.67 -5.13
CA TRP A 99 -9.71 -0.95 -4.22
C TRP A 99 -10.34 -2.32 -4.48
N LYS A 100 -10.36 -2.80 -5.73
CA LYS A 100 -10.86 -4.15 -6.06
C LYS A 100 -9.94 -5.24 -5.53
N VAL A 101 -8.63 -5.01 -5.53
CA VAL A 101 -7.65 -5.93 -4.93
C VAL A 101 -7.78 -5.92 -3.40
N LEU A 102 -7.92 -4.74 -2.79
CA LEU A 102 -8.10 -4.59 -1.34
C LEU A 102 -9.37 -5.29 -0.86
N LEU A 103 -10.46 -5.24 -1.61
CA LEU A 103 -11.69 -5.99 -1.32
C LEU A 103 -11.52 -7.52 -1.33
N ARG A 104 -10.49 -8.05 -2.00
CA ARG A 104 -10.17 -9.48 -2.02
C ARG A 104 -9.27 -9.91 -0.86
N ALA A 105 -8.64 -8.96 -0.17
CA ALA A 105 -7.74 -9.24 0.95
C ALA A 105 -8.54 -9.47 2.25
N SER A 106 -8.11 -10.45 3.03
CA SER A 106 -8.64 -10.69 4.39
C SER A 106 -7.77 -10.04 5.46
N ARG A 107 -6.45 -9.95 5.20
CA ARG A 107 -5.46 -9.35 6.11
C ARG A 107 -4.43 -8.54 5.34
N ILE A 108 -4.15 -7.33 5.81
CA ILE A 108 -3.11 -6.44 5.30
C ILE A 108 -2.15 -6.08 6.42
N VAL A 109 -0.88 -5.95 6.08
CA VAL A 109 0.13 -5.38 6.97
C VAL A 109 0.66 -4.07 6.39
N TYR A 110 0.63 -3.01 7.19
CA TYR A 110 1.08 -1.67 6.81
C TYR A 110 2.34 -1.29 7.60
N LEU A 111 3.40 -0.87 6.90
CA LEU A 111 4.72 -0.60 7.47
C LEU A 111 5.52 0.47 6.72
#